data_AF-A0A957VGR4-F1
#
_entry.id   AF-A0A957VGR4-F1
#
_cell.length_a   1.000
_cell.length_b   1.000
_cell.length_c   1.000
_cell.angle_alpha   90.00
_cell.angle_beta   90.00
_cell.angle_gamma   90.00
#
_symmetry.space_group_name_H-M   'P 1'
#
loop_
_entity.id
_entity.type
_entity.pdbx_description
1 polymer ?
#
loop_
_entity_poly.entity_id
_entity_poly.type
_entity_poly.pdbx_seq_one_letter_code
_entity_poly.pdbx_strand_id
1 'polypeptide(L)'
;MAIGVRSGPVAADARRMLAPKIFYFCFYAAGSALMPYLGLYYQSLGLTGRYIGLLTGIPPLVTLFAAPLWGSVADATQRHRQMLLTAIGSTIVVVLALSLAAQLLWLLPLVMAYAFFSAPIVPLVDNTTLAMLGPRKDQYGRQRVWGAIGWGVSAAVMGVVIQRVGLHAAFYGYAVFLGLGFVAATRLPVASAGIGNRFWSGLRVLLRNRVWIAFLLAVLSSSISAGMYNNFLFVYLNQLGAPATLMGLSL
;
A
#
# COMPACT_ATOMS: atom_id res chain seq x y z
N MET A 1 21.37 -41.23 2.67
CA MET A 1 21.96 -39.96 2.22
C MET A 1 20.94 -38.85 2.47
N ALA A 2 20.94 -38.28 3.68
CA ALA A 2 19.97 -37.28 4.12
C ALA A 2 20.56 -35.89 3.87
N ILE A 3 19.97 -35.12 2.96
CA ILE A 3 20.34 -33.73 2.72
C ILE A 3 19.65 -32.90 3.81
N GLY A 4 20.34 -32.73 4.93
CA GLY A 4 19.92 -31.82 6.01
C GLY A 4 19.97 -30.38 5.53
N VAL A 5 18.81 -29.80 5.24
CA VAL A 5 18.65 -28.36 5.06
C VAL A 5 18.89 -27.72 6.44
N ARG A 6 20.09 -27.20 6.66
CA ARG A 6 20.46 -26.41 7.84
C ARG A 6 19.61 -25.13 7.87
N SER A 7 18.49 -25.16 8.58
CA SER A 7 17.79 -23.99 9.08
C SER A 7 18.53 -23.41 10.29
N GLY A 8 19.71 -22.85 10.06
CA GLY A 8 20.38 -22.02 11.07
C GLY A 8 19.66 -20.68 11.25
N PRO A 9 19.72 -20.05 12.43
CA PRO A 9 19.20 -18.70 12.62
C PRO A 9 20.01 -17.76 11.73
N VAL A 10 19.40 -17.32 10.62
CA VAL A 10 20.05 -16.46 9.64
C VAL A 10 20.31 -15.12 10.32
N ALA A 11 21.56 -14.88 10.70
CA ALA A 11 22.00 -13.59 11.20
C ALA A 11 21.60 -12.51 10.17
N ALA A 12 20.98 -11.44 10.66
CA ALA A 12 20.56 -10.31 9.84
C ALA A 12 21.79 -9.57 9.29
N ASP A 13 22.32 -10.03 8.15
CA ASP A 13 23.32 -9.30 7.39
C ASP A 13 22.76 -7.91 7.04
N ALA A 14 23.49 -6.84 7.34
CA ALA A 14 23.09 -5.48 7.02
C ALA A 14 22.75 -5.30 5.53
N ARG A 15 23.41 -6.05 4.65
CA ARG A 15 23.14 -6.09 3.20
C ARG A 15 21.79 -6.72 2.86
N ARG A 16 21.33 -7.74 3.61
CA ARG A 16 20.01 -8.38 3.41
C ARG A 16 18.87 -7.46 3.83
N MET A 17 19.10 -6.58 4.81
CA MET A 17 18.12 -5.60 5.27
C MET A 17 17.97 -4.39 4.34
N LEU A 18 18.80 -4.24 3.31
CA LEU A 18 18.72 -3.12 2.38
C LEU A 18 17.50 -3.22 1.45
N ALA A 19 17.18 -4.42 0.96
CA ALA A 19 16.05 -4.62 0.04
C ALA A 19 14.69 -4.23 0.68
N PRO A 20 14.37 -4.61 1.92
CA PRO A 20 13.18 -4.10 2.62
C PRO A 20 13.13 -2.58 2.75
N LYS A 21 14.26 -1.93 3.09
CA LYS A 21 14.32 -0.46 3.22
C LYS A 21 14.00 0.24 1.90
N ILE A 22 14.65 -0.19 0.82
CA ILE A 22 14.42 0.34 -0.52
C ILE A 22 12.96 0.12 -0.91
N PHE A 23 12.42 -1.08 -0.65
CA PHE A 23 11.02 -1.37 -0.92
C PHE A 23 10.08 -0.43 -0.15
N TYR A 24 10.25 -0.28 1.16
CA TYR A 24 9.42 0.63 1.96
C TYR A 24 9.51 2.06 1.45
N PHE A 25 10.72 2.55 1.17
CA PHE A 25 10.90 3.87 0.59
C PHE A 25 10.10 4.02 -0.71
N CYS A 26 10.29 3.10 -1.66
CA CYS A 26 9.66 3.15 -2.97
C CYS A 26 8.14 3.00 -2.92
N PHE A 27 7.61 2.09 -2.09
CA PHE A 27 6.18 1.84 -1.96
C PHE A 27 5.44 3.04 -1.36
N TYR A 28 5.97 3.64 -0.29
CA TYR A 28 5.36 4.81 0.33
C TYR A 28 5.60 6.08 -0.50
N ALA A 29 6.73 6.19 -1.22
CA ALA A 29 6.93 7.22 -2.23
C ALA A 29 5.85 7.13 -3.32
N ALA A 30 5.60 5.94 -3.87
CA ALA A 30 4.51 5.72 -4.83
C ALA A 30 3.16 6.16 -4.24
N GLY A 31 2.83 5.74 -3.02
CA GLY A 31 1.61 6.14 -2.32
C GLY A 31 1.43 7.66 -2.24
N SER A 32 2.47 8.38 -1.82
CA SER A 32 2.47 9.86 -1.72
C SER A 32 2.33 10.56 -3.08
N ALA A 33 2.80 9.94 -4.16
CA ALA A 33 2.73 10.50 -5.50
C ALA A 33 1.29 10.53 -6.05
N LEU A 34 0.45 9.58 -5.64
CA LEU A 34 -0.88 9.38 -6.21
C LEU A 34 -2.03 9.71 -5.24
N MET A 35 -2.01 9.16 -4.02
CA MET A 35 -3.14 9.21 -3.09
C MET A 35 -3.66 10.63 -2.83
N PRO A 36 -2.81 11.64 -2.54
CA PRO A 36 -3.29 12.99 -2.25
C PRO A 36 -3.93 13.69 -3.47
N TYR A 37 -3.53 13.28 -4.67
CA TYR A 37 -3.95 13.92 -5.92
C TYR A 37 -5.11 13.20 -6.62
N LEU A 38 -5.49 11.98 -6.19
CA LEU A 38 -6.60 11.24 -6.79
C LEU A 38 -7.93 11.99 -6.71
N GLY A 39 -8.23 12.63 -5.57
CA GLY A 39 -9.44 13.43 -5.42
C GLY A 39 -9.49 14.61 -6.39
N LEU A 40 -8.36 15.31 -6.55
CA LEU A 40 -8.20 16.41 -7.51
C LEU A 40 -8.30 15.92 -8.97
N TYR A 41 -7.73 14.75 -9.27
CA TYR A 41 -7.84 14.13 -10.59
C TYR A 41 -9.30 13.81 -10.93
N TYR A 42 -10.03 13.16 -10.02
CA TYR A 42 -11.45 12.88 -10.23
C TYR A 42 -12.28 14.15 -10.37
N GLN A 43 -11.97 15.20 -9.60
CA GLN A 43 -12.60 16.52 -9.76
C GLN A 43 -12.30 17.13 -11.13
N SER A 44 -11.07 17.00 -11.64
CA SER A 44 -10.68 17.51 -12.97
C SER A 44 -11.40 16.80 -14.13
N LEU A 45 -11.85 15.56 -13.93
CA LEU A 45 -12.71 14.82 -14.86
C LEU A 45 -14.19 15.27 -14.82
N GLY A 46 -14.52 16.27 -14.00
CA GLY A 46 -15.89 16.77 -13.82
C GLY A 46 -16.76 15.89 -12.91
N LEU A 47 -16.16 14.95 -12.17
CA LEU A 47 -16.93 14.10 -11.24
C LEU A 47 -17.39 14.91 -10.03
N THR A 48 -18.66 14.73 -9.66
CA THR A 48 -19.23 15.36 -8.46
C THR A 48 -18.68 14.72 -7.18
N GLY A 49 -18.75 15.44 -6.06
CA GLY A 49 -18.28 14.96 -4.76
C GLY A 49 -18.87 13.61 -4.32
N ARG A 50 -20.10 13.28 -4.77
CA ARG A 50 -20.72 11.96 -4.56
C ARG A 50 -19.91 10.83 -5.19
N TYR A 51 -19.46 11.00 -6.44
CA TYR A 51 -18.69 9.97 -7.14
C TYR A 51 -17.25 9.90 -6.66
N ILE A 52 -16.65 11.04 -6.29
CA ILE A 52 -15.34 11.07 -5.64
C ILE A 52 -15.41 10.26 -4.33
N GLY A 53 -16.40 10.56 -3.47
CA GLY A 53 -16.63 9.83 -2.23
C GLY A 53 -16.85 8.33 -2.44
N LEU A 54 -17.55 7.93 -3.50
CA LEU A 54 -17.72 6.54 -3.88
C LEU A 54 -16.39 5.87 -4.27
N LEU A 55 -15.61 6.50 -5.16
CA LEU A 55 -14.32 5.99 -5.62
C LEU A 55 -13.28 5.93 -4.50
N THR A 56 -13.37 6.80 -3.50
CA THR A 56 -12.47 6.77 -2.34
C THR A 56 -12.96 5.82 -1.24
N GLY A 57 -14.28 5.58 -1.14
CA GLY A 57 -14.90 4.74 -0.10
C GLY A 57 -14.95 3.24 -0.42
N ILE A 58 -14.93 2.87 -1.70
CA ILE A 58 -14.92 1.45 -2.13
C ILE A 58 -13.58 0.74 -1.83
N PRO A 59 -12.40 1.34 -2.04
CA PRO A 59 -11.12 0.64 -1.84
C PRO A 59 -10.95 -0.02 -0.45
N PRO A 60 -11.29 0.63 0.69
CA PRO A 60 -11.25 -0.02 1.99
C PRO A 60 -12.16 -1.26 2.07
N LEU A 61 -13.36 -1.22 1.49
CA LEU A 61 -14.30 -2.36 1.45
C LEU A 61 -13.74 -3.51 0.62
N VAL A 62 -13.18 -3.22 -0.56
CA VAL A 62 -12.55 -4.25 -1.39
C VAL A 62 -11.36 -4.86 -0.67
N THR A 63 -10.52 -4.04 -0.04
CA THR A 63 -9.33 -4.48 0.70
C THR A 63 -9.70 -5.40 1.87
N LEU A 64 -10.82 -5.11 2.56
CA LEU A 64 -11.33 -5.93 3.66
C LEU A 64 -11.57 -7.40 3.25
N PHE A 65 -12.11 -7.61 2.05
CA PHE A 65 -12.35 -8.97 1.52
C PHE A 65 -11.15 -9.52 0.74
N ALA A 66 -10.36 -8.66 0.09
CA ALA A 66 -9.19 -9.07 -0.67
C ALA A 66 -8.09 -9.63 0.23
N ALA A 67 -7.85 -9.05 1.41
CA ALA A 67 -6.78 -9.50 2.31
C ALA A 67 -6.92 -10.98 2.75
N PRO A 68 -8.09 -11.46 3.21
CA PRO A 68 -8.31 -12.88 3.48
C PRO A 68 -8.18 -13.80 2.26
N LEU A 69 -8.68 -13.36 1.09
CA LEU A 69 -8.61 -14.12 -0.16
C LEU A 69 -7.17 -14.33 -0.60
N TRP A 70 -6.38 -13.26 -0.56
CA TRP A 70 -4.96 -13.34 -0.86
C TRP A 70 -4.21 -14.18 0.17
N GLY A 71 -4.53 -14.08 1.46
CA GLY A 71 -3.96 -14.93 2.51
C GLY A 71 -4.21 -16.42 2.25
N SER A 72 -5.45 -16.80 1.94
CA SER A 72 -5.78 -18.21 1.68
C SER A 72 -5.11 -18.75 0.42
N VAL A 73 -4.99 -17.94 -0.64
CA VAL A 73 -4.26 -18.31 -1.86
C VAL A 73 -2.76 -18.42 -1.60
N ALA A 74 -2.19 -17.51 -0.81
CA ALA A 74 -0.77 -17.55 -0.44
C ALA A 74 -0.44 -18.83 0.34
N ASP A 75 -1.29 -19.18 1.30
CA ASP A 75 -1.16 -20.37 2.13
C ASP A 75 -1.33 -21.66 1.31
N ALA A 76 -2.32 -21.71 0.39
CA ALA A 76 -2.55 -22.88 -0.45
C ALA A 76 -1.44 -23.09 -1.49
N THR A 77 -0.90 -22.02 -2.07
CA THR A 77 0.10 -22.11 -3.14
C THR A 77 1.54 -22.17 -2.63
N GLN A 78 1.80 -21.73 -1.40
CA GLN A 78 3.14 -21.60 -0.82
C GLN A 78 4.11 -20.78 -1.70
N ARG A 79 3.57 -19.91 -2.56
CA ARG A 79 4.31 -19.13 -3.57
C ARG A 79 4.24 -17.62 -3.29
N HIS A 80 4.42 -17.24 -2.03
CA HIS A 80 4.34 -15.86 -1.53
C HIS A 80 5.15 -14.85 -2.37
N ARG A 81 6.35 -15.23 -2.84
CA ARG A 81 7.16 -14.35 -3.72
C ARG A 81 6.48 -14.07 -5.06
N GLN A 82 5.97 -15.10 -5.73
CA GLN A 82 5.32 -14.93 -7.03
C GLN A 82 4.05 -14.09 -6.89
N MET A 83 3.29 -14.33 -5.82
CA MET A 83 2.11 -13.53 -5.47
C MET A 83 2.44 -12.07 -5.21
N LEU A 84 3.53 -11.76 -4.49
CA LEU A 84 3.96 -10.36 -4.28
C LEU A 84 4.29 -9.68 -5.62
N LEU A 85 5.04 -10.36 -6.49
CA LEU A 85 5.44 -9.79 -7.78
C LEU A 85 4.24 -9.61 -8.72
N THR A 86 3.34 -10.59 -8.80
CA THR A 86 2.13 -10.43 -9.63
C THR A 86 1.21 -9.36 -9.08
N ALA A 87 1.05 -9.23 -7.76
CA ALA A 87 0.30 -8.16 -7.13
C ALA A 87 0.86 -6.78 -7.51
N ILE A 88 2.17 -6.56 -7.31
CA ILE A 88 2.82 -5.28 -7.66
C ILE A 88 2.70 -4.99 -9.16
N GLY A 89 2.99 -5.97 -10.02
CA GLY A 89 2.90 -5.82 -11.47
C GLY A 89 1.48 -5.45 -11.93
N SER A 90 0.47 -6.16 -11.42
CA SER A 90 -0.94 -5.87 -11.71
C SER A 90 -1.34 -4.49 -11.19
N THR A 91 -0.89 -4.08 -10.00
CA THR A 91 -1.17 -2.74 -9.47
C THR A 91 -0.60 -1.65 -10.38
N ILE A 92 0.63 -1.80 -10.90
CA ILE A 92 1.21 -0.83 -11.85
C ILE A 92 0.36 -0.74 -13.12
N VAL A 93 0.01 -1.88 -13.72
CA VAL A 93 -0.81 -1.93 -14.94
C VAL A 93 -2.17 -1.26 -14.71
N VAL A 94 -2.84 -1.57 -13.60
CA VAL A 94 -4.14 -1.00 -13.27
C VAL A 94 -4.05 0.51 -13.04
N VAL A 95 -3.03 1.01 -12.34
CA VAL A 95 -2.84 2.46 -12.13
C VAL A 95 -2.61 3.19 -13.45
N LEU A 96 -1.80 2.61 -14.36
CA LEU A 96 -1.60 3.19 -15.68
C LEU A 96 -2.90 3.17 -16.50
N ALA A 97 -3.69 2.10 -16.44
CA ALA A 97 -5.00 2.07 -17.08
C ALA A 97 -5.96 3.12 -16.49
N LEU A 98 -5.89 3.37 -15.18
CA LEU A 98 -6.68 4.40 -14.49
C LEU A 98 -6.36 5.80 -15.01
N SER A 99 -5.11 6.06 -15.40
CA SER A 99 -4.69 7.34 -15.98
C SER A 99 -5.30 7.62 -17.37
N LEU A 100 -5.79 6.59 -18.07
CA LEU A 100 -6.44 6.69 -19.37
C LEU A 100 -7.97 6.72 -19.26
N ALA A 101 -8.51 6.33 -18.09
CA ALA A 101 -9.94 6.29 -17.86
C ALA A 101 -10.47 7.68 -17.47
N ALA A 102 -11.48 8.15 -18.21
CA ALA A 102 -12.15 9.43 -17.95
C ALA A 102 -13.60 9.27 -17.47
N GLN A 103 -14.22 8.11 -17.70
CA GLN A 103 -15.63 7.86 -17.37
C GLN A 103 -15.76 6.99 -16.12
N LEU A 104 -16.78 7.28 -15.30
CA LEU A 104 -17.06 6.54 -14.06
C LEU A 104 -17.19 5.02 -14.27
N LEU A 105 -17.80 4.61 -15.39
CA LEU A 105 -18.00 3.20 -15.75
C LEU A 105 -16.68 2.42 -15.80
N TRP A 106 -15.59 3.07 -16.22
CA TRP A 106 -14.26 2.47 -16.30
C TRP A 106 -13.44 2.71 -15.02
N LEU A 107 -13.61 3.86 -14.38
CA LEU A 107 -12.92 4.19 -13.14
C LEU A 107 -13.30 3.25 -12.00
N LEU A 108 -14.59 2.93 -11.85
CA LEU A 108 -15.07 2.07 -10.76
C LEU A 108 -14.41 0.68 -10.74
N PRO A 109 -14.45 -0.13 -11.83
CA PRO A 109 -13.79 -1.43 -11.85
C PRO A 109 -12.26 -1.32 -11.73
N LEU A 110 -11.63 -0.28 -12.28
CA LEU A 110 -10.19 -0.07 -12.14
C LEU A 110 -9.77 0.25 -10.70
N VAL A 111 -10.55 1.08 -9.99
CA VAL A 111 -10.33 1.37 -8.58
C VAL A 111 -10.52 0.12 -7.71
N MET A 112 -11.53 -0.70 -8.01
CA MET A 112 -11.73 -1.99 -7.33
C MET A 112 -10.57 -2.95 -7.59
N ALA A 113 -10.11 -3.06 -8.85
CA ALA A 113 -8.95 -3.87 -9.20
C ALA A 113 -7.68 -3.37 -8.50
N TYR A 114 -7.46 -2.05 -8.45
CA TYR A 114 -6.35 -1.43 -7.73
C TYR A 114 -6.37 -1.83 -6.25
N ALA A 115 -7.52 -1.68 -5.58
CA ALA A 115 -7.69 -2.06 -4.18
C ALA A 115 -7.43 -3.56 -3.97
N PHE A 116 -7.96 -4.41 -4.85
CA PHE A 116 -7.78 -5.85 -4.79
C PHE A 116 -6.31 -6.28 -4.94
N PHE A 117 -5.59 -5.77 -5.94
CA PHE A 117 -4.18 -6.14 -6.17
C PHE A 117 -3.21 -5.49 -5.19
N SER A 118 -3.54 -4.31 -4.66
CA SER A 118 -2.69 -3.61 -3.69
C SER A 118 -2.78 -4.20 -2.27
N ALA A 119 -3.91 -4.83 -1.92
CA ALA A 119 -4.19 -5.39 -0.60
C ALA A 119 -3.08 -6.29 0.01
N PRO A 120 -2.50 -7.27 -0.71
CA PRO A 120 -1.50 -8.17 -0.13
C PRO A 120 -0.09 -7.57 -0.04
N ILE A 121 0.19 -6.45 -0.71
CA ILE A 121 1.58 -5.97 -0.90
C ILE A 121 2.24 -5.64 0.44
N VAL A 122 1.61 -4.78 1.26
CA VAL A 122 2.17 -4.37 2.55
C VAL A 122 2.25 -5.54 3.54
N PRO A 123 1.17 -6.34 3.76
CA PRO A 123 1.25 -7.48 4.68
C PRO A 123 2.33 -8.51 4.32
N LEU A 124 2.52 -8.83 3.03
CA LEU A 124 3.54 -9.79 2.60
C LEU A 124 4.95 -9.27 2.88
N VAL A 125 5.20 -7.98 2.63
CA VAL A 125 6.51 -7.36 2.86
C VAL A 125 6.79 -7.21 4.34
N ASP A 126 5.80 -6.82 5.14
CA ASP A 126 5.90 -6.71 6.59
C ASP A 126 6.23 -8.08 7.21
N ASN A 127 5.49 -9.12 6.82
CA ASN A 127 5.74 -10.49 7.25
C ASN A 127 7.14 -10.97 6.86
N THR A 128 7.57 -10.69 5.61
CA THR A 128 8.92 -11.05 5.14
C THR A 128 9.99 -10.32 5.95
N THR A 129 9.81 -9.02 6.19
CA THR A 129 10.77 -8.20 6.95
C THR A 129 10.88 -8.69 8.40
N LEU A 130 9.75 -8.97 9.04
CA LEU A 130 9.71 -9.53 10.39
C LEU A 130 10.36 -10.92 10.47
N ALA A 131 10.16 -11.76 9.46
CA ALA A 131 10.81 -13.07 9.37
C ALA A 131 12.34 -12.92 9.21
N MET A 132 12.80 -11.98 8.38
CA MET A 132 14.23 -11.72 8.19
C MET A 132 14.91 -11.08 9.42
N LEU A 133 14.15 -10.35 10.26
CA LEU A 133 14.65 -9.81 11.52
C LEU A 133 14.80 -10.88 12.61
N GLY A 134 14.07 -11.99 12.51
CA GLY A 134 14.17 -13.13 13.42
C GLY A 134 13.96 -12.72 14.88
N PRO A 135 14.95 -12.88 15.78
CA PRO A 135 14.87 -12.43 17.17
C PRO A 135 14.79 -10.90 17.35
N ARG A 136 15.27 -10.12 16.38
CA ARG A 136 15.42 -8.64 16.47
C ARG A 136 14.19 -7.89 15.96
N LYS A 137 12.99 -8.35 16.33
CA LYS A 137 11.71 -7.74 15.86
C LYS A 137 11.51 -6.31 16.37
N ASP A 138 12.18 -5.95 17.46
CA ASP A 138 12.28 -4.57 17.98
C ASP A 138 12.80 -3.59 16.93
N GLN A 139 13.60 -4.06 15.97
CA GLN A 139 14.19 -3.21 14.92
C GLN A 139 13.27 -3.00 13.72
N TYR A 140 12.08 -3.59 13.72
CA TYR A 140 11.10 -3.43 12.66
C TYR A 140 10.79 -1.95 12.39
N GLY A 141 10.65 -1.15 13.45
CA GLY A 141 10.45 0.30 13.33
C GLY A 141 11.54 0.98 12.50
N ARG A 142 12.82 0.58 12.66
CA ARG A 142 13.95 1.15 11.90
C ARG A 142 13.89 0.81 10.41
N GLN A 143 13.25 -0.30 10.04
CA GLN A 143 13.00 -0.64 8.63
C GLN A 143 11.84 0.19 8.10
N ARG A 144 10.75 0.27 8.87
CA ARG A 144 9.50 0.92 8.48
C ARG A 144 9.63 2.44 8.31
N VAL A 145 10.51 3.09 9.07
CA VAL A 145 10.82 4.54 8.97
C VAL A 145 11.22 4.95 7.56
N TRP A 146 11.88 4.09 6.78
CA TRP A 146 12.21 4.38 5.38
C TRP A 146 10.98 4.64 4.51
N GLY A 147 9.81 4.09 4.89
CA GLY A 147 8.54 4.44 4.25
C GLY A 147 8.10 5.87 4.53
N ALA A 148 8.24 6.37 5.77
CA ALA A 148 7.92 7.76 6.09
C ALA A 148 8.87 8.74 5.37
N ILE A 149 10.16 8.41 5.30
CA ILE A 149 11.14 9.18 4.52
C ILE A 149 10.75 9.19 3.03
N GLY A 150 10.38 8.03 2.48
CA GLY A 150 9.90 7.91 1.11
C GLY A 150 8.68 8.78 0.84
N TRP A 151 7.70 8.76 1.75
CA TRP A 151 6.50 9.59 1.66
C TRP A 151 6.83 11.08 1.65
N GLY A 152 7.59 11.58 2.64
CA GLY A 152 7.90 13.01 2.76
C GLY A 152 8.73 13.55 1.59
N VAL A 153 9.80 12.84 1.20
CA VAL A 153 10.65 13.25 0.06
C VAL A 153 9.85 13.25 -1.24
N SER A 154 9.09 12.18 -1.50
CA SER A 154 8.31 12.05 -2.73
C SER A 154 7.14 13.02 -2.79
N ALA A 155 6.44 13.29 -1.68
CA ALA A 155 5.35 14.26 -1.63
C ALA A 155 5.81 15.65 -2.08
N ALA A 156 6.96 16.11 -1.58
CA ALA A 156 7.56 17.39 -1.95
C ALA A 156 7.97 17.41 -3.44
N VAL A 157 8.68 16.38 -3.90
CA VAL A 157 9.13 16.28 -5.30
C VAL A 157 7.94 16.22 -6.26
N MET A 158 6.98 15.35 -5.98
CA MET A 158 5.80 15.15 -6.84
C MET A 158 4.89 16.37 -6.85
N GLY A 159 4.78 17.12 -5.74
CA GLY A 159 4.06 18.39 -5.73
C GLY A 159 4.61 19.40 -6.74
N VAL A 160 5.94 19.52 -6.85
CA VAL A 160 6.58 20.38 -7.86
C VAL A 160 6.36 19.84 -9.28
N VAL A 161 6.52 18.54 -9.48
CA VAL A 161 6.36 17.90 -10.81
C VAL A 161 4.93 18.04 -11.31
N ILE A 162 3.95 17.75 -10.46
CA ILE A 162 2.51 17.84 -10.78
C ILE A 162 2.12 19.29 -11.07
N GLN A 163 2.67 20.27 -10.36
CA GLN A 163 2.41 21.68 -10.64
C GLN A 163 2.85 22.09 -12.06
N ARG A 164 3.95 21.51 -12.57
CA ARG A 164 4.52 21.88 -13.88
C ARG A 164 3.93 21.08 -15.05
N VAL A 165 3.67 19.79 -14.83
CA VAL A 165 3.33 18.83 -15.91
C VAL A 165 1.86 18.39 -15.84
N GLY A 166 1.17 18.68 -14.74
CA GLY A 166 -0.24 18.35 -14.52
C GLY A 166 -0.47 17.06 -13.73
N LEU A 167 -1.74 16.77 -13.44
CA LEU A 167 -2.16 15.68 -12.55
C LEU A 167 -1.83 14.27 -13.07
N HIS A 168 -1.71 14.07 -14.39
CA HIS A 168 -1.30 12.78 -14.95
C HIS A 168 0.10 12.35 -14.48
N ALA A 169 0.97 13.29 -14.12
CA ALA A 169 2.29 12.99 -13.57
C ALA A 169 2.22 12.17 -12.26
N ALA A 170 1.13 12.27 -11.50
CA ALA A 170 0.90 11.46 -10.29
C ALA A 170 0.90 9.95 -10.59
N PHE A 171 0.24 9.54 -11.68
CA PHE A 171 0.13 8.14 -12.09
C PHE A 171 1.47 7.59 -12.58
N TYR A 172 2.20 8.36 -13.39
CA TYR A 172 3.53 7.98 -13.84
C TYR A 172 4.54 7.94 -12.70
N GLY A 173 4.49 8.91 -11.77
CA GLY A 173 5.31 8.91 -10.56
C GLY A 173 5.06 7.67 -9.71
N TYR A 174 3.79 7.31 -9.48
CA TYR A 174 3.43 6.07 -8.81
C TYR A 174 4.02 4.84 -9.51
N ALA A 175 3.87 4.74 -10.84
CA ALA A 175 4.40 3.62 -11.60
C ALA A 175 5.93 3.52 -11.55
N VAL A 176 6.64 4.65 -11.60
CA VAL A 176 8.12 4.71 -11.50
C VAL A 176 8.56 4.25 -10.12
N PHE A 177 8.03 4.85 -9.05
CA PHE A 177 8.42 4.48 -7.69
C PHE A 177 8.06 3.04 -7.38
N LEU A 178 6.85 2.59 -7.72
CA LEU A 178 6.45 1.21 -7.49
C LEU A 178 7.22 0.22 -8.37
N GLY A 179 7.63 0.62 -9.58
CA GLY A 179 8.53 -0.15 -10.45
C GLY A 179 9.93 -0.33 -9.86
N LEU A 180 10.51 0.71 -9.24
CA LEU A 180 11.74 0.59 -8.45
C LEU A 180 11.54 -0.35 -7.25
N GLY A 181 10.38 -0.25 -6.59
CA GLY A 181 9.94 -1.16 -5.55
C GLY A 181 9.83 -2.61 -6.03
N PHE A 182 9.32 -2.85 -7.24
CA PHE A 182 9.23 -4.18 -7.86
C PHE A 182 10.62 -4.81 -8.01
N VAL A 183 11.59 -4.05 -8.52
CA VAL A 183 12.99 -4.51 -8.63
C VAL A 183 13.55 -4.86 -7.25
N ALA A 184 13.31 -4.04 -6.22
CA ALA A 184 13.70 -4.35 -4.85
C ALA A 184 13.00 -5.63 -4.31
N ALA A 185 11.72 -5.81 -4.62
CA ALA A 185 10.93 -6.97 -4.23
C ALA A 185 11.46 -8.27 -4.84
N THR A 186 12.05 -8.24 -6.04
CA THR A 186 12.68 -9.44 -6.62
C THR A 186 13.84 -9.97 -5.76
N ARG A 187 14.48 -9.10 -4.96
CA ARG A 187 15.60 -9.46 -4.08
C ARG A 187 15.15 -9.86 -2.67
N LEU A 188 13.86 -9.77 -2.36
CA LEU A 188 13.33 -10.19 -1.06
C LEU A 188 13.27 -11.73 -1.00
N PRO A 189 13.87 -12.36 0.03
CA PRO A 189 13.71 -13.78 0.30
C PRO A 189 12.35 -13.98 0.98
N VAL A 190 11.27 -13.85 0.20
CA VAL A 190 9.90 -14.11 0.65
C VAL A 190 9.75 -15.63 0.82
N ALA A 191 10.17 -16.14 1.98
CA ALA A 191 9.99 -17.52 2.36
C ALA A 191 8.55 -17.74 2.84
N SER A 192 7.96 -18.87 2.48
CA SER A 192 6.68 -19.29 3.03
C SER A 192 6.84 -19.61 4.51
N ALA A 193 6.48 -18.66 5.36
CA ALA A 193 6.17 -18.98 6.75
C ALA A 193 4.80 -19.67 6.70
N GLY A 194 4.77 -21.00 6.75
CA GLY A 194 3.53 -21.76 6.84
C GLY A 194 2.82 -21.40 8.14
N ILE A 195 1.86 -20.47 8.08
CA ILE A 195 0.98 -20.20 9.23
C ILE A 195 -0.05 -21.32 9.22
N GLY A 196 0.23 -22.41 9.95
CA GLY A 196 -0.63 -23.60 10.03
C GLY A 196 -2.00 -23.39 10.68
N ASN A 197 -2.41 -22.14 10.97
CA ASN A 197 -3.71 -21.84 11.55
C ASN A 197 -4.70 -21.42 10.48
N ARG A 198 -5.87 -22.07 10.46
CA ARG A 198 -7.01 -21.68 9.62
C ARG A 198 -7.39 -20.22 9.94
N PHE A 199 -7.26 -19.31 8.98
CA PHE A 199 -7.63 -17.90 9.10
C PHE A 199 -8.97 -17.69 9.87
N TRP A 200 -9.98 -18.48 9.51
CA TRP A 200 -11.31 -18.44 10.11
C TRP A 200 -11.37 -18.82 11.59
N SER A 201 -10.52 -19.75 12.05
CA SER A 201 -10.47 -20.09 13.48
C SER A 201 -9.81 -18.98 14.29
N GLY A 202 -8.76 -18.34 13.75
CA GLY A 202 -8.13 -17.17 14.38
C GLY A 202 -9.07 -15.98 14.48
N LEU A 203 -9.80 -15.68 13.40
CA LEU A 203 -10.79 -14.59 13.37
C LEU A 203 -11.90 -14.80 14.41
N ARG A 204 -12.42 -16.03 14.54
CA ARG A 204 -13.45 -16.35 15.55
C ARG A 204 -12.96 -16.12 16.98
N VAL A 205 -11.70 -16.43 17.27
CA VAL A 205 -11.09 -16.20 18.59
C VAL A 205 -10.95 -14.70 18.87
N LEU A 206 -10.48 -13.92 17.88
CA LEU A 206 -10.33 -12.47 18.01
C LEU A 206 -11.67 -11.76 18.21
N LEU A 207 -12.70 -12.12 17.44
CA LEU A 207 -14.05 -11.56 17.56
C LEU A 207 -14.75 -11.92 18.88
N ARG A 208 -14.25 -12.92 19.63
CA ARG A 208 -14.79 -13.25 20.96
C ARG A 208 -14.16 -12.40 22.07
N ASN A 209 -13.05 -11.71 21.79
CA ASN A 209 -12.34 -10.89 22.76
C ASN A 209 -12.92 -9.46 22.78
N ARG A 210 -13.58 -9.10 23.90
CA ARG A 210 -14.21 -7.78 24.09
C ARG A 210 -13.22 -6.62 24.03
N VAL A 211 -11.99 -6.81 24.52
CA VAL A 211 -10.93 -5.79 24.46
C VAL A 211 -10.52 -5.54 23.01
N TRP A 212 -10.43 -6.60 22.21
CA TRP A 212 -10.11 -6.49 20.80
C TRP A 212 -11.22 -5.81 20.00
N ILE A 213 -12.49 -6.09 20.31
CA ILE A 213 -13.63 -5.37 19.71
C ILE A 213 -13.60 -3.89 20.09
N ALA A 214 -13.40 -3.56 21.37
CA ALA A 214 -13.31 -2.18 21.82
C ALA A 214 -12.15 -1.43 21.13
N PHE A 215 -11.00 -2.09 20.97
CA PHE A 215 -9.86 -1.58 20.22
C PHE A 215 -10.22 -1.33 18.75
N LEU A 216 -10.88 -2.26 18.07
CA LEU A 216 -11.35 -2.06 16.70
C LEU A 216 -12.30 -0.88 16.56
N LEU A 217 -13.25 -0.72 17.49
CA LEU A 217 -14.19 0.40 17.46
C LEU A 217 -13.48 1.74 17.65
N ALA A 218 -12.49 1.82 18.54
CA ALA A 218 -11.67 3.02 18.71
C ALA A 218 -10.84 3.34 17.45
N VAL A 219 -10.25 2.33 16.82
CA VAL A 219 -9.52 2.47 15.55
C VAL A 219 -10.46 2.89 14.42
N LEU A 220 -11.68 2.34 14.35
CA LEU A 220 -12.67 2.70 13.35
C LEU A 220 -13.10 4.17 13.49
N SER A 221 -13.40 4.61 14.71
CA SER A 221 -13.76 6.01 14.98
C SER A 221 -12.65 6.99 14.58
N SER A 222 -11.39 6.68 14.94
CA SER A 222 -10.24 7.51 14.54
C SER A 222 -9.96 7.46 13.03
N SER A 223 -10.22 6.32 12.38
CA SER A 223 -10.04 6.14 10.93
C SER A 223 -11.08 6.91 10.12
N ILE A 224 -12.31 7.06 10.61
CA ILE A 224 -13.33 7.90 9.95
C ILE A 224 -12.85 9.35 9.90
N SER A 225 -12.37 9.89 11.04
CA SER A 225 -11.84 11.26 11.12
C SER A 225 -10.61 11.45 10.22
N ALA A 226 -9.66 10.51 10.25
CA ALA A 226 -8.48 10.55 9.39
C ALA A 226 -8.83 10.41 7.90
N GLY A 227 -9.86 9.62 7.56
CA GLY A 227 -10.33 9.44 6.19
C GLY A 227 -10.95 10.71 5.61
N MET A 228 -11.71 11.46 6.42
CA MET A 228 -12.24 12.77 6.01
C MET A 228 -11.10 13.76 5.72
N TYR A 229 -10.12 13.85 6.61
CA TYR A 229 -8.95 14.70 6.42
C TYR A 229 -8.20 14.32 5.13
N ASN A 230 -7.81 13.05 4.97
CA ASN A 230 -7.00 12.62 3.82
C ASN A 230 -7.69 12.80 2.46
N ASN A 231 -9.02 12.66 2.38
CA ASN A 231 -9.73 12.77 1.10
C ASN A 231 -10.09 14.21 0.72
N PHE A 232 -10.38 15.07 1.71
CA PHE A 232 -10.93 16.41 1.43
C PHE A 232 -9.95 17.55 1.68
N LEU A 233 -8.82 17.34 2.38
CA LEU A 233 -7.84 18.39 2.63
C LEU A 233 -7.35 19.03 1.33
N PHE A 234 -6.94 18.23 0.34
CA PHE A 234 -6.40 18.74 -0.91
C PHE A 234 -7.47 19.45 -1.75
N VAL A 235 -8.71 18.94 -1.73
CA VAL A 235 -9.87 19.60 -2.37
C VAL A 235 -10.12 20.96 -1.73
N TYR A 236 -10.05 21.04 -0.39
CA TYR A 236 -10.23 22.28 0.35
C TYR A 236 -9.09 23.29 0.12
N LEU A 237 -7.83 22.83 0.16
CA LEU A 237 -6.67 23.66 -0.18
C LEU A 237 -6.76 24.22 -1.61
N ASN A 238 -7.29 23.42 -2.55
CA ASN A 238 -7.46 23.86 -3.93
C ASN A 238 -8.53 24.95 -4.06
N GLN A 239 -9.62 24.86 -3.28
CA GLN A 239 -10.63 25.91 -3.20
C GLN A 239 -10.08 27.22 -2.60
N LEU A 240 -9.09 27.14 -1.73
CA LEU A 240 -8.36 28.30 -1.20
C LEU A 240 -7.32 28.87 -2.19
N GLY A 241 -7.15 28.27 -3.37
CA GLY A 241 -6.17 28.68 -4.37
C GLY A 241 -4.73 28.29 -4.03
N ALA A 242 -4.52 27.32 -3.13
CA ALA A 242 -3.18 26.88 -2.76
C ALA A 242 -2.48 26.18 -3.95
N PRO A 243 -1.20 26.49 -4.22
CA PRO A 243 -0.45 25.78 -5.24
C PRO A 243 -0.16 24.33 -4.82
N ALA A 244 -0.08 23.41 -5.79
CA ALA A 244 0.18 21.98 -5.54
C ALA A 244 1.49 21.72 -4.77
N THR A 245 2.48 22.62 -4.88
CA THR A 245 3.70 22.57 -4.07
C THR A 245 3.45 22.77 -2.58
N LEU A 246 2.60 23.73 -2.21
CA LEU A 246 2.23 23.96 -0.82
C LEU A 246 1.39 22.82 -0.26
N MET A 247 0.50 22.24 -1.08
CA MET A 247 -0.22 21.02 -0.71
C MET A 247 0.74 19.85 -0.46
N GLY A 248 1.71 19.64 -1.36
CA GLY A 248 2.73 18.59 -1.21
C GLY A 248 3.61 18.75 0.03
N LEU A 249 3.90 19.98 0.45
CA LEU A 249 4.65 20.29 1.69
C LEU A 249 3.82 20.12 2.98
N SER A 250 2.49 20.04 2.88
CA SER A 250 1.59 19.86 4.04
C SER A 250 1.39 18.39 4.46
N LEU A 251 2.03 17.46 3.74
CA LEU A 251 2.03 16.02 3.99
C LEU A 251 3.25 15.59 4.82
#